data_AF-J2MA27-F1
#
_entry.id   AF-J2MA27-F1
#
_cell.length_a   1.000
_cell.length_b   1.000
_cell.length_c   1.000
_cell.angle_alpha   90.00
_cell.angle_beta   90.00
_cell.angle_gamma   90.00
#
_symmetry.space_group_name_H-M   'P 1'
#
loop_
_entity.id
_entity.type
_entity.pdbx_description
1 polymer ?
#
loop_
_entity_poly.entity_id
_entity_poly.type
_entity_poly.pdbx_seq_one_letter_code
_entity_poly.pdbx_strand_id
1 'polypeptide(L)'
;MNPNNWSSMELFIIGTCLCLLLFSATLSTWQAFHSKTKSWLWRLYSTLIWVGMLIALYSDQFTTARAPGMPPEFAIGVWLVTAGIFSAIAHGLLILVRHVRQRQTLQIS
;
A
#
# COMPACT_ATOMS: atom_id res chain seq x y z
N MET A 1 -8.40 24.55 -0.60
CA MET A 1 -6.96 24.91 -0.63
C MET A 1 -6.56 25.00 -2.10
N ASN A 2 -5.91 26.08 -2.55
CA ASN A 2 -5.55 26.23 -3.96
C ASN A 2 -4.41 25.24 -4.29
N PRO A 3 -4.57 24.30 -5.25
CA PRO A 3 -3.52 23.33 -5.61
C PRO A 3 -2.22 23.98 -6.08
N ASN A 4 -2.27 25.24 -6.52
CA ASN A 4 -1.09 25.99 -6.94
C ASN A 4 -0.28 26.61 -5.78
N ASN A 5 -0.75 26.50 -4.54
CA ASN A 5 -0.12 27.08 -3.35
C ASN A 5 0.52 26.05 -2.41
N TRP A 6 0.76 24.83 -2.88
CA TRP A 6 1.39 23.79 -2.06
C TRP A 6 2.85 24.12 -1.80
N SER A 7 3.26 23.98 -0.55
CA SER A 7 4.66 24.10 -0.17
C SER A 7 5.49 22.97 -0.77
N SER A 8 6.78 23.21 -1.01
CA SER A 8 7.69 22.17 -1.49
C SER A 8 7.74 20.95 -0.57
N MET A 9 7.52 21.15 0.73
CA MET A 9 7.44 20.08 1.73
C MET A 9 6.22 19.18 1.53
N GLU A 10 5.03 19.76 1.29
CA GLU A 10 3.81 19.00 1.01
C GLU A 10 3.94 18.20 -0.29
N LEU A 11 4.48 18.80 -1.35
CA LEU A 11 4.75 18.12 -2.61
C LEU A 11 5.71 16.94 -2.43
N PHE A 12 6.77 17.12 -1.63
CA PHE A 12 7.72 16.05 -1.32
C PHE A 12 7.07 14.90 -0.55
N ILE A 13 6.25 15.21 0.46
CA ILE A 13 5.51 14.21 1.25
C ILE A 13 4.56 13.43 0.33
N ILE A 14 3.77 14.12 -0.49
CA ILE A 14 2.83 13.49 -1.41
C ILE A 14 3.56 12.60 -2.43
N GLY A 15 4.66 13.11 -3.01
CA GLY A 15 5.49 12.32 -3.93
C GLY A 15 6.05 11.07 -3.27
N THR A 16 6.55 11.18 -2.04
CA THR A 16 7.08 10.04 -1.28
C THR A 16 5.99 9.01 -0.97
N CYS A 17 4.81 9.46 -0.54
CA CYS A 17 3.66 8.59 -0.31
C CYS A 17 3.20 7.87 -1.58
N LEU A 18 3.18 8.57 -2.72
CA LEU A 18 2.83 8.00 -4.02
C LEU A 18 3.84 6.92 -4.44
N CYS A 19 5.13 7.19 -4.30
CA CYS A 19 6.19 6.22 -4.58
C CYS A 19 6.07 4.98 -3.69
N LEU A 20 5.79 5.15 -2.40
CA LEU A 20 5.60 4.05 -1.45
C LEU A 20 4.38 3.19 -1.81
N LEU A 21 3.28 3.82 -2.19
CA LEU A 21 2.06 3.16 -2.65
C LEU A 21 2.33 2.33 -3.90
N LEU A 22 2.94 2.94 -4.93
CA LEU A 22 3.28 2.26 -6.19
C LEU A 22 4.23 1.10 -5.97
N PHE A 23 5.26 1.28 -5.14
CA PHE A 23 6.20 0.22 -4.78
C PHE A 23 5.47 -0.94 -4.09
N SER A 24 4.61 -0.65 -3.11
CA SER A 24 3.87 -1.67 -2.35
C SER A 24 2.86 -2.42 -3.22
N ALA A 25 2.15 -1.71 -4.10
CA ALA A 25 1.22 -2.30 -5.06
C ALA A 25 1.96 -3.22 -6.04
N THR A 26 3.07 -2.76 -6.60
CA THR A 26 3.87 -3.53 -7.58
C THR A 26 4.49 -4.76 -6.91
N LEU A 27 5.10 -4.60 -5.73
CA LEU A 27 5.76 -5.69 -5.01
C LEU A 27 4.75 -6.75 -4.55
N SER A 28 3.63 -6.34 -3.97
CA SER A 28 2.60 -7.29 -3.53
C SER A 28 1.98 -8.03 -4.71
N THR A 29 1.71 -7.35 -5.82
CA THR A 29 1.19 -7.96 -7.04
C THR A 29 2.20 -8.91 -7.67
N TRP A 30 3.47 -8.53 -7.77
CA TRP A 30 4.53 -9.41 -8.25
C TRP A 30 4.66 -10.68 -7.40
N GLN A 31 4.71 -10.52 -6.07
CA GLN A 31 4.78 -11.64 -5.14
C GLN A 31 3.52 -12.52 -5.15
N ALA A 32 2.35 -11.94 -5.44
CA ALA A 32 1.11 -12.69 -5.59
C ALA A 32 1.20 -13.74 -6.72
N PHE A 33 1.95 -13.46 -7.79
CA PHE A 33 2.15 -14.38 -8.91
C PHE A 33 3.42 -15.24 -8.78
N HIS A 34 4.49 -14.72 -8.19
CA HIS A 34 5.79 -15.42 -8.14
C HIS A 34 6.07 -16.20 -6.84
N SER A 35 5.36 -15.94 -5.73
CA SER A 35 5.66 -16.60 -4.45
C SER A 35 5.17 -18.05 -4.43
N LYS A 36 6.09 -19.02 -4.23
CA LYS A 36 5.74 -20.46 -4.19
C LYS A 36 5.10 -20.92 -2.88
N THR A 37 5.37 -20.23 -1.77
CA THR A 37 5.02 -20.71 -0.41
C THR A 37 3.91 -19.90 0.25
N LYS A 38 3.71 -18.64 -0.14
CA LYS A 38 2.73 -17.73 0.51
C LYS A 38 1.99 -16.82 -0.48
N SER A 39 1.81 -17.27 -1.73
CA SER A 39 1.11 -16.51 -2.78
C SER A 39 -0.25 -15.99 -2.31
N TRP A 40 -1.03 -16.77 -1.55
CA TRP A 40 -2.34 -16.36 -1.05
C TRP A 40 -2.29 -15.09 -0.18
N LEU A 41 -1.30 -14.95 0.70
CA LEU A 41 -1.17 -13.77 1.55
C LEU A 41 -0.81 -12.53 0.72
N TRP A 42 0.07 -12.70 -0.27
CA TRP A 42 0.42 -11.61 -1.19
C TRP A 42 -0.75 -11.19 -2.07
N ARG A 43 -1.59 -12.14 -2.51
CA ARG A 43 -2.86 -11.85 -3.19
C ARG A 43 -3.77 -11.02 -2.29
N LEU A 44 -3.93 -11.40 -1.02
CA LEU A 44 -4.77 -10.66 -0.07
C LEU A 44 -4.26 -9.22 0.13
N TYR A 45 -2.95 -9.01 0.28
CA TYR A 45 -2.39 -7.65 0.40
C TYR A 45 -2.59 -6.82 -0.87
N SER A 46 -2.33 -7.42 -2.04
CA SER A 46 -2.55 -6.78 -3.33
C SER A 46 -4.03 -6.41 -3.50
N THR A 47 -4.96 -7.31 -3.17
CA THR A 47 -6.40 -7.05 -3.19
C THR A 47 -6.78 -5.92 -2.24
N LEU A 48 -6.27 -5.88 -1.01
CA LEU A 48 -6.54 -4.78 -0.07
C LEU A 48 -6.08 -3.43 -0.63
N ILE A 49 -4.89 -3.37 -1.23
CA ILE A 49 -4.35 -2.14 -1.82
C ILE A 49 -5.20 -1.70 -3.02
N TRP A 50 -5.47 -2.60 -3.97
CA TRP A 50 -6.23 -2.27 -5.17
C TRP A 50 -7.69 -1.93 -4.87
N VAL A 51 -8.37 -2.74 -4.05
CA VAL A 51 -9.77 -2.50 -3.67
C VAL A 51 -9.90 -1.22 -2.85
N GLY A 52 -9.01 -1.00 -1.87
CA GLY A 52 -9.01 0.24 -1.11
C GLY A 52 -8.77 1.48 -1.98
N MET A 53 -7.87 1.37 -2.97
CA MET A 53 -7.60 2.44 -3.92
C MET A 53 -8.81 2.73 -4.81
N LEU A 54 -9.50 1.70 -5.31
CA LEU A 54 -10.74 1.86 -6.08
C LEU A 54 -11.83 2.53 -5.23
N ILE A 55 -12.05 2.06 -4.00
CA ILE A 55 -13.04 2.66 -3.10
C ILE A 55 -12.71 4.14 -2.84
N ALA A 56 -11.45 4.47 -2.58
CA ALA A 56 -11.03 5.85 -2.33
C ALA A 56 -11.23 6.74 -3.57
N LEU A 57 -10.81 6.28 -4.76
CA LEU A 57 -10.90 7.05 -6.01
C LEU A 57 -12.33 7.26 -6.49
N TYR A 58 -13.20 6.26 -6.30
CA TYR A 58 -14.59 6.32 -6.75
C TYR A 58 -15.57 6.82 -5.67
N SER A 59 -15.08 7.13 -4.47
CA SER A 59 -15.93 7.62 -3.36
C SER A 59 -16.78 8.83 -3.72
N ASP A 60 -16.24 9.76 -4.52
CA ASP A 60 -16.92 10.98 -4.98
C ASP A 60 -18.15 10.69 -5.87
N GLN A 61 -18.15 9.56 -6.58
CA GLN A 61 -19.28 9.14 -7.44
C GLN A 61 -20.46 8.61 -6.63
N PHE A 62 -20.23 8.11 -5.41
CA PHE A 62 -21.27 7.57 -4.54
C PHE A 62 -21.84 8.62 -3.59
N THR A 63 -21.12 9.72 -3.37
CA THR A 63 -21.62 10.86 -2.59
C THR A 63 -22.52 11.77 -3.44
N THR A 64 -23.77 11.37 -3.56
CA THR A 64 -24.86 12.16 -4.21
C THR A 64 -25.14 13.51 -3.51
N ALA A 65 -24.56 13.77 -2.35
CA ALA A 65 -24.76 14.98 -1.58
C ALA A 65 -23.42 15.65 -1.29
N ARG A 66 -23.30 16.93 -1.66
CA ARG A 66 -22.26 17.86 -1.19
C ARG A 66 -22.40 18.12 0.31
N ALA A 67 -22.38 17.07 1.12
CA ALA A 67 -22.34 17.20 2.56
C ALA A 67 -20.94 17.73 2.93
N PRO A 68 -20.85 18.75 3.80
CA PRO A 68 -19.56 19.25 4.27
C PRO A 68 -18.94 18.18 5.18
N GLY A 69 -18.08 17.34 4.63
CA GLY A 69 -17.42 16.26 5.35
C GLY A 69 -16.64 15.34 4.42
N MET A 70 -15.64 14.64 4.97
CA MET A 70 -14.94 13.58 4.26
C MET A 70 -15.89 12.39 4.05
N PRO A 71 -16.05 11.87 2.81
CA PRO A 71 -16.91 10.71 2.57
C PRO A 71 -16.45 9.51 3.43
N PRO A 72 -17.36 8.83 4.14
CA PRO A 72 -17.00 7.64 4.91
C PRO A 72 -16.42 6.53 4.03
N GLU A 73 -16.84 6.44 2.76
CA GLU A 73 -16.33 5.51 1.76
C GLU A 73 -14.85 5.80 1.47
N PHE A 74 -14.49 7.08 1.31
CA PHE A 74 -13.10 7.49 1.13
C PHE A 74 -12.25 7.05 2.33
N ALA A 75 -12.73 7.26 3.55
CA ALA A 75 -12.04 6.84 4.77
C ALA A 75 -11.81 5.32 4.80
N ILE A 76 -12.83 4.53 4.47
CA ILE A 76 -12.73 3.07 4.40
C ILE A 76 -11.69 2.64 3.36
N GLY A 77 -11.73 3.24 2.17
CA GLY A 77 -10.75 2.98 1.10
C GLY A 77 -9.32 3.25 1.55
N VAL A 78 -9.08 4.40 2.19
CA VAL A 78 -7.76 4.78 2.72
C VAL A 78 -7.29 3.80 3.80
N TRP A 79 -8.15 3.39 4.73
CA TRP A 79 -7.80 2.41 5.77
C TRP A 79 -7.39 1.06 5.16
N LEU A 80 -8.12 0.57 4.16
CA LEU A 80 -7.78 -0.68 3.45
C LEU A 80 -6.43 -0.59 2.74
N VAL A 81 -6.17 0.51 2.03
CA VAL A 81 -4.87 0.75 1.38
C VAL A 81 -3.74 0.73 2.41
N THR A 82 -3.93 1.45 3.52
CA THR A 82 -2.91 1.60 4.55
C THR A 82 -2.61 0.27 5.23
N ALA A 83 -3.65 -0.51 5.57
CA ALA A 83 -3.49 -1.86 6.12
C ALA A 83 -2.75 -2.80 5.15
N GLY A 84 -3.07 -2.72 3.85
CA GLY A 84 -2.40 -3.50 2.81
C GLY A 84 -0.92 -3.16 2.67
N ILE A 85 -0.58 -1.86 2.66
CA ILE A 85 0.82 -1.38 2.60
C ILE A 85 1.61 -1.86 3.82
N PHE A 86 1.12 -1.62 5.04
CA PHE A 86 1.82 -2.03 6.27
C PHE A 86 2.04 -3.54 6.32
N SER A 87 1.03 -4.32 5.92
CA SER A 87 1.14 -5.79 5.88
C SER A 87 2.17 -6.25 4.85
N ALA A 88 2.18 -5.66 3.65
CA ALA A 88 3.14 -5.99 2.60
C ALA A 88 4.58 -5.66 3.01
N ILE A 89 4.80 -4.49 3.62
CA ILE A 89 6.12 -4.07 4.10
C ILE A 89 6.60 -4.97 5.24
N ALA A 90 5.77 -5.20 6.27
CA ALA A 90 6.14 -6.02 7.41
C ALA A 90 6.48 -7.46 6.99
N HIS A 91 5.67 -8.05 6.11
CA HIS A 91 5.93 -9.41 5.61
C HIS A 91 7.17 -9.43 4.70
N GLY A 92 7.37 -8.43 3.84
CA GLY A 92 8.58 -8.30 3.03
C GLY A 92 9.85 -8.20 3.88
N LEU A 93 9.82 -7.40 4.96
CA LEU A 93 10.92 -7.25 5.89
C LEU A 93 11.22 -8.57 6.61
N LEU A 94 10.19 -9.30 7.05
CA LEU A 94 10.37 -10.62 7.66
C LEU A 94 11.04 -11.63 6.72
N ILE A 95 10.67 -11.64 5.44
CA ILE A 95 11.33 -12.49 4.43
C ILE A 95 12.79 -12.09 4.25
N LEU A 96 13.06 -10.79 4.14
CA LEU A 96 14.42 -10.28 4.00
C LEU A 96 15.30 -10.67 5.19
N VAL A 97 14.82 -10.46 6.42
CA VAL A 97 15.53 -10.84 7.65
C VAL A 97 15.81 -12.35 7.70
N ARG A 98 14.84 -13.18 7.31
CA ARG A 98 15.04 -14.64 7.24
C ARG A 98 16.10 -15.03 6.21
N HIS A 99 16.08 -14.43 5.02
CA HIS A 99 17.08 -14.67 3.99
C HIS A 99 18.49 -14.23 4.41
N VAL A 100 18.62 -13.06 5.04
CA VAL A 100 19.91 -12.57 5.55
C VAL A 100 20.46 -13.50 6.62
N ARG A 101 19.63 -13.92 7.59
CA ARG A 101 20.04 -14.88 8.63
C ARG A 101 20.47 -16.22 8.04
N GLN A 102 19.70 -16.79 7.11
CA GLN A 102 20.06 -18.05 6.46
C GLN A 102 21.39 -17.98 5.70
N ARG A 103 21.64 -16.87 4.99
CA ARG A 103 22.92 -16.65 4.30
C ARG A 103 24.09 -16.51 5.28
N GLN A 104 23.89 -15.83 6.41
CA GLN A 104 24.92 -15.72 7.45
C GLN A 104 25.23 -17.09 8.07
N THR A 105 24.24 -17.92 8.36
CA THR A 105 24.47 -19.26 8.92
C THR A 105 25.25 -20.16 7.96
N LEU A 106 25.00 -20.06 6.65
CA LEU A 106 25.72 -20.83 5.63
C LEU A 106 27.17 -20.38 5.40
N GLN A 107 27.54 -19.16 5.78
CA GLN A 107 28.92 -18.67 5.65
C GLN A 107 29.80 -18.98 6.88
N ILE A 108 29.20 -19.40 7.99
CA ILE A 108 29.89 -19.71 9.26
C ILE A 108 30.11 -21.22 9.43
N SER A 109 29.41 -22.06 8.65
CA SER A 109 29.59 -23.51 8.56
C SER A 109 30.59 -23.89 7.48
#